data_AF-A0A535FKV1-F1
#
_entry.id   AF-A0A535FKV1-F1
#
_cell.length_a   1.000
_cell.length_b   1.000
_cell.length_c   1.000
_cell.angle_alpha   90.00
_cell.angle_beta   90.00
_cell.angle_gamma   90.00
#
_symmetry.space_group_name_H-M   'P 1'
#
loop_
_entity.id
_entity.type
_entity.pdbx_description
1 polymer ?
#
loop_
_entity_poly.entity_id
_entity_poly.type
_entity_poly.pdbx_seq_one_letter_code
_entity_poly.pdbx_strand_id
1 'polypeptide(L)'
;MEQPAFLSIVRTDFNYRFRLDLPDGPVAGQEYSTDLSVETRERLRRALQAASQSMYSLVSGDVKRQTAKLSVVTDSLLALGRFLFDIMLPNPLQEALCRLDVPLILSTNTPEIPWVRGYHAPHFPNVPHAN
;
A
#
# COMPACT_ATOMS: atom_id res chain seq x y z
N MET A 1 0.19 26.77 4.36
CA MET A 1 0.11 25.76 3.29
C MET A 1 0.68 24.49 3.89
N GLU A 2 -0.12 23.43 4.01
CA GLU A 2 0.34 22.15 4.59
C GLU A 2 1.18 21.45 3.52
N GLN A 3 2.48 21.31 3.74
CA GLN A 3 3.35 20.64 2.78
C GLN A 3 3.14 19.12 2.92
N PRO A 4 2.87 18.40 1.82
CA PRO A 4 2.64 16.96 1.89
C PRO A 4 3.93 16.21 2.27
N ALA A 5 3.80 15.08 2.96
CA ALA A 5 4.93 14.17 3.12
C ALA A 5 5.16 13.40 1.82
N PHE A 6 6.42 13.07 1.54
CA PHE A 6 6.79 12.35 0.33
C PHE A 6 7.51 11.05 0.68
N LEU A 7 6.99 9.91 0.21
CA LEU A 7 7.61 8.61 0.34
C LEU A 7 8.11 8.15 -1.03
N SER A 8 9.43 8.08 -1.19
CA SER A 8 10.07 7.48 -2.35
C SER A 8 10.43 6.03 -2.08
N ILE A 9 10.00 5.12 -2.96
CA ILE A 9 10.26 3.69 -2.88
C ILE A 9 11.00 3.26 -4.15
N VAL A 10 12.29 3.01 -4.03
CA VAL A 10 13.15 2.56 -5.12
C VAL A 10 13.54 1.12 -4.86
N ARG A 11 13.09 0.22 -5.72
CA ARG A 11 13.59 -1.16 -5.77
C ARG A 11 14.83 -1.23 -6.66
N THR A 12 15.89 -1.85 -6.15
CA THR A 12 17.08 -2.23 -6.91
C THR A 12 17.33 -3.71 -6.66
N ASP A 13 17.07 -4.54 -7.67
CA ASP A 13 17.12 -6.01 -7.58
C ASP A 13 16.24 -6.60 -6.46
N PHE A 14 16.87 -6.95 -5.34
CA PHE A 14 16.27 -7.53 -4.13
C PHE A 14 16.26 -6.56 -2.96
N ASN A 15 16.83 -5.37 -3.12
CA ASN A 15 16.86 -4.31 -2.12
C ASN A 15 15.73 -3.32 -2.40
N TYR A 16 14.99 -2.93 -1.36
CA TYR A 16 14.01 -1.87 -1.39
C TYR A 16 14.48 -0.72 -0.54
N ARG A 17 14.56 0.45 -1.15
CA ARG A 17 15.00 1.67 -0.52
C ARG A 17 13.83 2.62 -0.36
N PHE A 18 13.57 3.03 0.87
CA PHE A 18 12.49 3.90 1.29
C PHE A 18 13.09 5.23 1.75
N ARG A 19 12.71 6.33 1.13
CA ARG A 19 13.07 7.67 1.58
C ARG A 19 11.82 8.41 1.98
N LEU A 20 11.71 8.79 3.25
CA LEU A 20 10.59 9.57 3.76
C LEU A 20 11.04 11.02 3.98
N ASP A 21 10.43 11.92 3.24
CA ASP A 21 10.63 13.36 3.33
C ASP A 21 9.40 13.97 4.05
N LEU A 22 9.58 14.34 5.32
CA LEU A 22 8.55 14.96 6.14
C LEU A 22 8.62 16.49 6.04
N PRO A 23 7.47 17.20 6.05
CA PRO A 23 7.41 18.66 5.86
C PRO A 23 8.01 19.47 7.03
N ASP A 24 7.96 18.96 8.26
CA ASP A 24 8.39 19.68 9.48
C ASP A 24 9.30 18.85 10.41
N GLY A 25 9.81 17.71 9.93
CA GLY A 25 10.65 16.83 10.74
C GLY A 25 12.13 17.23 10.71
N PRO A 26 12.89 17.13 11.81
CA PRO A 26 14.36 17.30 11.82
C PRO A 26 15.10 16.24 10.99
N VAL A 27 14.37 15.37 10.31
CA VAL A 27 14.81 14.13 9.68
C VAL A 27 14.39 14.07 8.20
N ALA A 28 14.28 15.23 7.55
CA ALA A 28 14.05 15.30 6.11
C ALA A 28 15.10 14.44 5.36
N GLY A 29 14.63 13.45 4.61
CA GLY A 29 15.49 12.59 3.81
C GLY A 29 16.01 11.34 4.51
N GLN A 30 15.38 10.86 5.59
CA GLN A 30 15.80 9.58 6.17
C GLN A 30 15.57 8.45 5.17
N GLU A 31 16.68 7.82 4.78
CA GLU A 31 16.72 6.69 3.87
C GLU A 31 16.81 5.40 4.68
N TYR A 32 15.94 4.46 4.37
CA TYR A 32 15.94 3.12 4.93
C TYR A 32 16.02 2.11 3.79
N SER A 33 16.70 1.00 4.05
CA SER A 33 16.83 -0.08 3.07
C SER A 33 16.42 -1.40 3.69
N THR A 34 15.65 -2.18 2.94
CA THR A 34 15.22 -3.52 3.29
C THR A 34 15.67 -4.47 2.20
N ASP A 35 16.57 -5.40 2.55
CA ASP A 35 16.95 -6.50 1.69
C ASP A 35 15.93 -7.64 1.78
N LEU A 36 15.35 -8.03 0.65
CA LEU A 36 14.43 -9.16 0.61
C LEU A 36 15.20 -10.47 0.47
N SER A 37 14.99 -11.36 1.45
CA SER A 37 15.39 -12.75 1.32
C SER A 37 14.62 -13.44 0.18
N VAL A 38 15.18 -14.54 -0.34
CA VAL A 38 14.54 -15.34 -1.40
C VAL A 38 13.13 -15.77 -1.00
N GLU A 39 12.94 -16.14 0.27
CA GLU A 39 11.65 -16.55 0.82
C GLU A 39 10.66 -15.38 0.82
N THR A 40 11.06 -14.22 1.33
CA THR A 40 10.22 -13.00 1.36
C THR A 40 9.83 -12.58 -0.05
N ARG A 41 10.75 -12.73 -1.01
CA ARG A 41 10.52 -12.41 -2.42
C ARG A 41 9.46 -13.32 -3.04
N GLU A 42 9.51 -14.63 -2.76
CA GLU A 42 8.51 -15.58 -3.26
C GLU A 42 7.14 -15.40 -2.59
N ARG A 43 7.12 -15.01 -1.31
CA ARG A 43 5.88 -14.61 -0.62
C ARG A 43 5.27 -13.35 -1.25
N LEU A 44 6.08 -12.32 -1.51
CA LEU A 44 5.64 -11.10 -2.18
C LEU A 44 5.08 -11.39 -3.58
N ARG A 45 5.78 -12.21 -4.36
CA ARG A 45 5.35 -12.61 -5.71
C ARG A 45 3.98 -13.31 -5.68
N ARG A 46 3.77 -14.23 -4.72
CA ARG A 46 2.48 -14.92 -4.52
C ARG A 46 1.38 -13.96 -4.10
N ALA A 47 1.65 -13.04 -3.18
CA ALA A 47 0.68 -12.04 -2.74
C ALA A 47 0.27 -11.08 -3.87
N LEU A 48 1.23 -10.62 -4.69
CA LEU A 48 0.97 -9.80 -5.88
C LEU A 48 0.17 -10.56 -6.95
N GLN A 49 0.47 -11.83 -7.16
CA GLN A 49 -0.32 -12.67 -8.07
C GLN A 49 -1.75 -12.86 -7.57
N ALA A 50 -1.95 -13.14 -6.28
CA ALA A 50 -3.28 -13.28 -5.70
C ALA A 50 -4.09 -11.96 -5.81
N ALA A 51 -3.46 -10.82 -5.52
CA ALA A 51 -4.10 -9.51 -5.64
C ALA A 51 -4.46 -9.15 -7.09
N SER A 52 -3.56 -9.40 -8.04
CA SER A 52 -3.81 -9.14 -9.46
C SER A 52 -4.90 -10.05 -10.03
N GLN A 53 -4.84 -11.37 -9.77
CA GLN A 53 -5.88 -12.31 -10.20
C GLN A 53 -7.25 -11.96 -9.64
N SER A 54 -7.30 -11.54 -8.37
CA SER A 54 -8.54 -11.10 -7.72
C SER A 54 -9.12 -9.88 -8.44
N MET A 55 -8.29 -8.88 -8.78
CA MET A 55 -8.71 -7.69 -9.53
C MET A 55 -9.18 -8.02 -10.95
N TYR A 56 -8.49 -8.90 -11.69
CA TYR A 56 -8.93 -9.35 -13.01
C TYR A 56 -10.28 -10.09 -12.95
N SER A 57 -10.53 -10.87 -11.89
CA SER A 57 -11.80 -11.61 -11.70
C SER A 57 -13.02 -10.70 -11.48
N LEU A 58 -12.80 -9.49 -10.95
CA LEU A 58 -13.83 -8.45 -10.86
C LEU A 58 -14.14 -7.81 -12.22
N VAL A 59 -13.11 -7.57 -13.04
CA VAL A 59 -13.25 -6.88 -14.33
C VAL A 59 -13.91 -7.77 -15.39
N SER A 60 -13.72 -9.09 -15.33
CA SER A 60 -14.32 -10.06 -16.28
C SER A 60 -15.65 -10.69 -15.80
N GLY A 61 -16.24 -10.26 -14.69
CA GLY A 61 -17.30 -11.00 -14.00
C GLY A 61 -18.68 -10.34 -13.90
N ASP A 62 -19.68 -11.01 -14.48
CA ASP A 62 -21.14 -10.79 -14.40
C ASP A 62 -21.67 -10.25 -13.05
N VAL A 63 -22.56 -9.26 -13.11
CA VAL A 63 -22.98 -8.35 -12.02
C VAL A 63 -23.60 -9.06 -10.81
N LYS A 64 -24.18 -10.26 -11.00
CA LYS A 64 -24.89 -10.99 -9.93
C LYS A 64 -24.01 -11.72 -8.90
N ARG A 65 -22.70 -11.88 -9.13
CA ARG A 65 -21.76 -12.52 -8.16
C ARG A 65 -20.71 -11.56 -7.60
N GLN A 66 -20.88 -10.25 -7.79
CA GLN A 66 -19.86 -9.25 -7.49
C GLN A 66 -19.61 -9.04 -5.99
N THR A 67 -20.61 -9.17 -5.12
CA THR A 67 -20.43 -8.89 -3.67
C THR A 67 -19.45 -9.85 -2.98
N ALA A 68 -19.50 -11.15 -3.28
CA ALA A 68 -18.56 -12.12 -2.71
C ALA A 68 -17.13 -11.95 -3.28
N LYS A 69 -17.03 -11.59 -4.57
CA LYS A 69 -15.75 -11.35 -5.24
C LYS A 69 -15.08 -10.08 -4.73
N LEU A 70 -15.84 -9.04 -4.43
CA LEU A 70 -15.35 -7.80 -3.82
C LEU A 70 -14.73 -8.04 -2.44
N SER A 71 -15.32 -8.93 -1.61
CA SER A 71 -14.73 -9.32 -0.33
C SER A 71 -13.36 -9.97 -0.53
N VAL A 72 -13.26 -10.99 -1.38
CA VAL A 72 -11.99 -11.72 -1.65
C VAL A 72 -10.89 -10.80 -2.20
N VAL A 73 -11.28 -9.83 -3.02
CA VAL A 73 -10.35 -8.80 -3.53
C VAL A 73 -9.88 -7.88 -2.42
N THR A 74 -10.79 -7.49 -1.53
CA THR A 74 -10.47 -6.66 -0.36
C THR A 74 -9.53 -7.42 0.58
N ASP A 75 -9.81 -8.69 0.89
CA ASP A 75 -8.96 -9.54 1.72
C ASP A 75 -7.57 -9.76 1.12
N SER A 76 -7.47 -10.02 -0.18
CA SER A 76 -6.19 -10.23 -0.86
C SER A 76 -5.35 -8.96 -0.93
N LEU A 77 -5.99 -7.81 -1.15
CA LEU A 77 -5.34 -6.50 -1.12
C LEU A 77 -4.91 -6.09 0.29
N LEU A 78 -5.74 -6.37 1.31
CA LEU A 78 -5.41 -6.14 2.71
C LEU A 78 -4.25 -7.03 3.16
N ALA A 79 -4.25 -8.31 2.79
CA ALA A 79 -3.15 -9.23 3.09
C ALA A 79 -1.83 -8.78 2.43
N LEU A 80 -1.90 -8.31 1.18
CA LEU A 80 -0.75 -7.71 0.51
C LEU A 80 -0.29 -6.43 1.21
N GLY A 81 -1.21 -5.50 1.51
CA GLY A 81 -0.90 -4.27 2.22
C GLY A 81 -0.26 -4.52 3.60
N ARG A 82 -0.78 -5.49 4.34
CA ARG A 82 -0.22 -5.92 5.62
C ARG A 82 1.15 -6.56 5.46
N PHE A 83 1.37 -7.38 4.43
CA PHE A 83 2.70 -7.93 4.15
C PHE A 83 3.72 -6.84 3.82
N LEU A 84 3.33 -5.85 3.00
CA LEU A 84 4.17 -4.70 2.69
C LEU A 84 4.53 -3.91 3.96
N PHE A 85 3.55 -3.69 4.84
CA PHE A 85 3.74 -2.97 6.10
C PHE A 85 4.57 -3.74 7.12
N ASP A 86 4.22 -5.00 7.41
CA ASP A 86 4.86 -5.79 8.46
C ASP A 86 6.26 -6.31 8.06
N ILE A 87 6.48 -6.59 6.76
CA ILE A 87 7.70 -7.30 6.31
C ILE A 87 8.64 -6.41 5.50
N MET A 88 8.12 -5.48 4.68
CA MET A 88 8.98 -4.66 3.82
C MET A 88 9.35 -3.31 4.41
N LEU A 89 8.43 -2.71 5.17
CA LEU A 89 8.61 -1.40 5.76
C LEU A 89 9.35 -1.53 7.10
N PRO A 90 10.51 -0.87 7.28
CA PRO A 90 11.22 -0.87 8.56
C PRO A 90 10.40 -0.23 9.68
N ASN A 91 10.50 -0.74 10.91
CA ASN A 91 9.77 -0.21 12.08
C ASN A 91 9.80 1.32 12.23
N PRO A 92 10.95 2.01 12.05
CA PRO A 92 10.98 3.47 12.17
C PRO A 92 10.08 4.16 11.13
N LEU A 93 9.96 3.58 9.94
CA LEU A 93 9.14 4.12 8.87
C LEU A 93 7.66 3.79 9.08
N GLN A 94 7.35 2.61 9.65
CA GLN A 94 5.99 2.27 10.09
C GLN A 94 5.48 3.30 11.12
N GLU A 95 6.28 3.61 12.14
CA GLU A 95 5.90 4.61 13.14
C GLU A 95 5.75 6.01 12.55
N ALA A 96 6.64 6.40 11.64
CA ALA A 96 6.57 7.69 10.97
C ALA A 96 5.32 7.83 10.11
N LEU A 97 4.94 6.77 9.38
CA LEU A 97 3.69 6.72 8.60
C LEU A 97 2.44 6.72 9.48
N CYS A 98 2.46 6.04 10.64
CA CYS A 98 1.34 6.05 11.59
C CYS A 98 1.11 7.40 12.27
N ARG A 99 2.15 8.23 12.40
CA ARG A 99 2.06 9.58 12.99
C ARG A 99 1.77 10.67 11.96
N LEU A 100 1.58 10.28 10.70
CA LEU A 100 1.54 11.18 9.57
C LEU A 100 0.11 11.73 9.41
N ASP A 101 -0.12 12.94 9.91
CA ASP A 101 -1.41 13.64 9.81
C ASP A 101 -1.59 14.42 8.49
N VAL A 102 -0.55 14.44 7.64
CA VAL A 102 -0.53 15.18 6.36
C VAL A 102 -0.75 14.25 5.17
N PRO A 103 -1.18 14.76 4.00
CA PRO A 103 -1.26 13.93 2.80
C PRO A 103 0.11 13.33 2.42
N LEU A 104 0.13 12.01 2.17
CA LEU A 104 1.31 11.28 1.73
C LEU A 104 1.33 11.14 0.20
N ILE A 105 2.37 11.68 -0.43
CA ILE A 105 2.66 11.47 -1.84
C ILE A 105 3.61 10.29 -1.97
N LEU A 106 3.24 9.31 -2.80
CA LEU A 106 4.04 8.12 -3.03
C LEU A 106 4.68 8.16 -4.41
N SER A 107 6.00 7.98 -4.47
CA SER A 107 6.77 7.86 -5.71
C SER A 107 7.49 6.53 -5.70
N THR A 108 7.29 5.71 -6.73
CA THR A 108 7.91 4.37 -6.78
C THR A 108 8.33 4.00 -8.19
N ASN A 109 9.39 3.21 -8.31
CA ASN A 109 9.79 2.58 -9.57
C ASN A 109 9.19 1.16 -9.77
N THR A 110 8.35 0.69 -8.84
CA THR A 110 7.61 -0.57 -8.93
C THR A 110 6.11 -0.30 -9.09
N PRO A 111 5.64 0.09 -10.29
CA PRO A 111 4.22 0.37 -10.52
C PRO A 111 3.35 -0.89 -10.39
N GLU A 112 3.93 -2.10 -10.41
CA GLU A 112 3.21 -3.35 -10.22
C GLU A 112 2.71 -3.57 -8.77
N ILE A 113 3.27 -2.84 -7.79
CA ILE A 113 2.88 -2.98 -6.38
C ILE A 113 1.85 -1.89 -6.03
N PRO A 114 0.64 -2.26 -5.58
CA PRO A 114 -0.42 -1.32 -5.26
C PRO A 114 -0.20 -0.65 -3.89
N TRP A 115 0.88 0.12 -3.76
CA TRP A 115 1.27 0.80 -2.51
C TRP A 115 0.19 1.73 -1.93
N VAL A 116 -0.69 2.26 -2.78
CA VAL A 116 -1.63 3.34 -2.44
C VAL A 116 -2.92 2.85 -1.77
N ARG A 117 -3.30 1.57 -1.85
CA ARG A 117 -4.64 1.11 -1.42
C ARG A 117 -4.75 0.59 0.01
N GLY A 118 -3.65 0.51 0.76
CA GLY A 118 -3.68 0.13 2.19
C GLY A 118 -4.10 1.26 3.13
N TYR A 119 -4.05 2.52 2.70
CA TYR A 119 -4.33 3.69 3.55
C TYR A 119 -5.71 4.30 3.35
N HIS A 120 -6.59 3.69 2.55
CA HIS A 120 -7.92 4.25 2.33
C HIS A 120 -9.02 3.19 2.22
N ALA A 121 -9.69 2.94 3.34
CA ALA A 121 -11.05 2.39 3.39
C ALA A 121 -11.72 2.87 4.69
N PRO A 122 -13.06 2.98 4.76
CA PRO A 122 -13.95 3.77 3.93
C PRO A 122 -14.75 4.74 4.82
N HIS A 123 -14.76 6.05 4.55
CA HIS A 123 -15.77 6.93 5.15
C HIS A 123 -17.01 6.95 4.24
N PHE A 124 -17.93 6.01 4.49
CA PHE A 124 -19.34 6.25 4.26
C PHE A 124 -20.07 6.03 5.59
N PRO A 125 -21.01 6.92 5.91
CA PRO A 125 -22.37 6.44 5.93
C PRO A 125 -23.27 7.27 5.02
N ASN A 126 -24.15 6.53 4.34
CA ASN A 126 -25.44 6.99 3.84
C ASN A 126 -26.06 8.09 4.70
N VAL A 127 -26.61 9.12 4.05
CA VAL A 127 -27.79 9.82 4.56
C VAL A 127 -28.86 9.85 3.46
N PRO A 128 -30.13 9.65 3.83
CA PRO A 128 -31.18 9.22 2.93
C PRO A 128 -31.83 10.39 2.20
N HIS A 129 -32.55 10.05 1.13
CA HIS A 129 -33.57 10.90 0.51
C HIS A 129 -34.41 11.64 1.56
N ALA A 130 -34.62 12.94 1.34
CA ALA A 130 -35.69 13.70 1.95
C ALA A 130 -36.40 14.53 0.87
N ASN A 131 -37.63 14.08 0.58
CA ASN A 131 -38.78 14.70 -0.12
C ASN A 131 -38.53 15.59 -1.35
#